data_AF-A0A8X6RBS3-F1
#
_entry.id   AF-A0A8X6RBS3-F1
#
_cell.length_a   1.000
_cell.length_b   1.000
_cell.length_c   1.000
_cell.angle_alpha   90.00
_cell.angle_beta   90.00
_cell.angle_gamma   90.00
#
_symmetry.space_group_name_H-M   'P 1'
#
loop_
_entity.id
_entity.type
_entity.pdbx_description
1 polymer ?
#
loop_
_entity_poly.entity_id
_entity_poly.type
_entity_poly.pdbx_seq_one_letter_code
_entity_poly.pdbx_strand_id
1 'polypeptide(L)'
;MFSSHRCRLWTKPPTLFSRTIVLETIQVLKNLYGDLRNEKPKAPRFKIGDVVRINKQKIHFEKEYEQNWRRELFTVYEIVQRILIVYRLKYLQGEEIKGTYYEAELQKVVDSGF
;
A
#
# COMPACT_ATOMS: atom_id res chain seq x y z
N MET A 1 -13.22 -58.90 9.76
CA MET A 1 -12.29 -58.23 8.82
C MET A 1 -12.78 -56.80 8.59
N PHE A 2 -12.22 -55.83 9.30
CA PHE A 2 -12.52 -54.42 9.09
C PHE A 2 -11.72 -53.93 7.88
N SER A 3 -12.35 -53.94 6.71
CA SER A 3 -11.77 -53.32 5.53
C SER A 3 -11.70 -51.82 5.73
N SER A 4 -10.49 -51.30 5.57
CA SER A 4 -10.15 -49.90 5.38
C SER A 4 -10.90 -49.29 4.20
N HIS A 5 -10.57 -48.01 3.94
CA HIS A 5 -10.92 -47.16 2.80
C HIS A 5 -12.13 -46.26 3.07
N ARG A 6 -12.06 -44.94 3.00
CA ARG A 6 -11.02 -44.01 2.53
C ARG A 6 -11.56 -42.63 2.91
N CYS A 7 -10.86 -41.88 3.75
CA CYS A 7 -11.16 -40.47 3.96
C CYS A 7 -11.21 -39.77 2.60
N ARG A 8 -12.36 -39.22 2.21
CA ARG A 8 -12.46 -38.34 1.03
C ARG A 8 -11.81 -37.03 1.42
N LEU A 9 -10.58 -36.86 0.95
CA LEU A 9 -9.88 -35.59 0.84
C LEU A 9 -10.83 -34.55 0.23
N TRP A 10 -11.21 -33.54 1.01
CA TRP A 10 -11.89 -32.34 0.52
C TRP A 10 -10.86 -31.45 -0.21
N THR A 11 -10.32 -31.94 -1.34
CA THR A 11 -9.57 -31.07 -2.24
C THR A 11 -10.59 -30.23 -3.00
N LYS A 12 -10.65 -28.93 -2.67
CA LYS A 12 -11.47 -27.97 -3.41
C LYS A 12 -10.99 -27.95 -4.87
N PRO A 13 -11.89 -28.04 -5.88
CA PRO A 13 -11.48 -27.95 -7.28
C PRO A 13 -10.96 -26.54 -7.59
N PRO A 14 -9.93 -26.39 -8.45
CA PRO A 14 -9.53 -25.07 -8.94
C PRO A 14 -10.69 -24.53 -9.78
N THR A 15 -11.36 -23.49 -9.28
CA THR A 15 -12.51 -22.90 -9.95
C THR A 15 -12.06 -22.19 -11.23
N LEU A 16 -12.56 -22.65 -12.38
CA LEU A 16 -12.53 -21.98 -13.69
C LEU A 16 -13.32 -20.64 -13.73
N PHE A 17 -13.59 -20.04 -12.56
CA PHE A 17 -14.41 -18.84 -12.41
C PHE A 17 -13.57 -17.59 -12.07
N SER A 18 -12.24 -17.71 -12.07
CA SER A 18 -11.35 -16.60 -11.73
C SER A 18 -10.79 -15.88 -12.98
N ARG A 19 -10.83 -16.50 -14.16
CA ARG A 19 -10.12 -16.01 -15.36
C ARG A 19 -10.88 -14.95 -16.17
N THR A 20 -12.22 -14.97 -16.17
CA THR A 20 -13.04 -14.04 -16.97
C THR A 20 -13.21 -12.67 -16.29
N ILE A 21 -13.31 -12.63 -14.95
CA ILE A 21 -13.45 -11.37 -14.18
C ILE A 21 -12.24 -10.45 -14.41
N VAL A 22 -11.04 -11.02 -14.56
CA VAL A 22 -9.80 -10.24 -14.75
C VAL A 22 -9.71 -9.60 -16.14
N LEU A 23 -10.40 -10.13 -17.15
CA LEU A 23 -10.34 -9.60 -18.52
C LEU A 23 -11.36 -8.47 -18.76
N GLU A 24 -12.60 -8.63 -18.25
CA GLU A 24 -13.65 -7.61 -18.34
C GLU A 24 -13.26 -6.30 -17.61
N THR A 25 -12.57 -6.41 -16.49
CA THR A 25 -12.13 -5.26 -15.69
C THR A 25 -11.10 -4.38 -16.41
N ILE A 26 -10.20 -4.97 -17.20
CA ILE A 26 -9.17 -4.23 -17.95
C ILE A 26 -9.80 -3.40 -19.07
N GLN A 27 -10.81 -3.95 -19.76
CA GLN A 27 -11.49 -3.28 -20.86
C GLN A 27 -12.33 -2.10 -20.36
N VAL A 28 -13.07 -2.28 -19.26
CA VAL A 28 -13.83 -1.18 -18.62
C VAL A 28 -12.89 -0.07 -18.13
N LEU A 29 -11.77 -0.43 -17.49
CA LEU A 29 -10.79 0.55 -17.00
C LEU A 29 -10.24 1.43 -18.12
N LYS A 30 -9.87 0.81 -19.26
CA LYS A 30 -9.35 1.53 -20.42
C LYS A 30 -10.38 2.50 -21.00
N ASN A 31 -11.66 2.13 -21.02
CA ASN A 31 -12.72 3.00 -21.55
C ASN A 31 -13.00 4.22 -20.67
N LEU A 32 -12.94 4.07 -19.34
CA LEU A 32 -13.23 5.15 -18.40
C LEU A 32 -12.08 6.15 -18.24
N TYR A 33 -10.84 5.66 -18.16
CA TYR A 33 -9.67 6.47 -17.82
C TYR A 33 -8.64 6.57 -18.95
N GLY A 34 -8.81 5.84 -20.05
CA GLY A 34 -7.84 5.81 -21.16
C GLY A 34 -6.59 4.98 -20.88
N ASP A 35 -5.58 5.13 -21.74
CA ASP A 35 -4.28 4.47 -21.59
C ASP A 35 -3.36 5.25 -20.61
N LEU A 36 -3.40 4.89 -19.32
CA LEU A 36 -2.58 5.48 -18.25
C LEU A 36 -1.06 5.24 -18.41
N ARG A 37 -0.65 4.43 -19.40
CA ARG A 37 0.77 4.12 -19.70
C ARG A 37 1.55 5.30 -20.26
N ASN A 38 0.85 6.28 -20.84
CA ASN A 38 1.46 7.45 -21.46
C ASN A 38 1.69 8.60 -20.49
N GLU A 39 1.21 8.47 -19.24
CA GLU A 39 1.45 9.48 -18.22
C GLU A 39 2.91 9.43 -17.77
N LYS A 40 3.57 10.59 -17.80
CA LYS A 40 4.94 10.70 -17.32
C LYS A 40 4.94 10.51 -15.80
N PRO A 41 5.78 9.62 -15.25
CA PRO A 41 5.87 9.46 -13.81
C PRO A 41 6.31 10.79 -13.18
N LYS A 42 5.60 11.21 -12.13
CA LYS A 42 5.95 12.41 -11.36
C LYS A 42 7.31 12.21 -10.70
N ALA A 43 8.00 13.30 -10.39
CA ALA A 43 9.22 13.25 -9.61
C ALA A 43 8.88 12.90 -8.14
N PRO A 44 9.65 12.02 -7.47
CA PRO A 44 9.41 11.69 -6.07
C PRO A 44 9.76 12.89 -5.18
N ARG A 45 8.87 13.22 -4.24
CA ARG A 45 9.07 14.31 -3.28
C ARG A 45 10.05 13.95 -2.17
N PHE A 46 10.05 12.69 -1.74
CA PHE A 46 10.95 12.20 -0.68
C PHE A 46 12.08 11.38 -1.27
N LYS A 47 13.20 11.31 -0.55
CA LYS A 47 14.36 10.50 -0.90
C LYS A 47 14.51 9.32 0.06
N ILE A 48 15.21 8.28 -0.40
CA ILE A 48 15.61 7.17 0.46
C ILE A 48 16.48 7.73 1.60
N GLY A 49 16.17 7.34 2.84
CA GLY A 49 16.82 7.85 4.05
C GLY A 49 16.12 9.05 4.70
N ASP A 50 15.15 9.68 4.03
CA ASP A 50 14.38 10.75 4.67
C ASP A 50 13.55 10.21 5.84
N VAL A 51 13.56 10.95 6.95
CA VAL A 51 12.70 10.68 8.12
C VAL A 51 11.34 11.33 7.92
N VAL A 52 10.29 10.51 8.04
CA VAL A 52 8.91 10.88 7.79
C VAL A 52 7.99 10.41 8.92
N ARG A 53 6.84 11.07 9.04
CA ARG A 53 5.69 10.68 9.88
C ARG A 53 4.52 10.28 8.98
N ILE A 54 3.70 9.36 9.46
CA ILE A 54 2.43 8.99 8.82
C ILE A 54 1.33 9.85 9.44
N ASN A 55 0.61 10.60 8.61
CA ASN A 55 -0.52 11.43 9.04
C ASN A 55 -1.76 10.58 9.31
N LYS A 56 -2.49 10.89 10.38
CA LYS A 56 -3.84 10.35 10.61
C LYS A 56 -4.79 11.03 9.63
N GLN A 57 -5.54 10.25 8.85
CA GLN A 57 -6.63 10.80 8.05
C GLN A 57 -7.73 11.30 8.99
N LYS A 58 -8.03 12.60 8.94
CA LYS A 58 -9.12 13.19 9.73
C LYS A 58 -10.48 12.79 9.17
N ILE A 59 -11.38 12.38 10.05
CA ILE A 59 -12.80 12.21 9.71
C ILE A 59 -13.53 13.54 9.97
N HIS A 60 -14.60 13.86 9.21
CA HIS A 60 -15.30 15.15 9.24
C HIS A 60 -15.73 15.66 10.64
N PHE A 61 -15.97 14.76 11.60
CA PHE A 61 -16.40 15.10 12.96
C PHE A 61 -15.40 14.67 14.03
N GLU A 62 -14.12 14.63 13.67
CA GLU A 62 -13.07 14.27 14.61
C GLU A 62 -12.69 15.45 15.52
N LYS A 63 -12.48 15.14 16.79
CA LYS A 63 -12.23 16.15 17.82
C LYS A 63 -10.83 16.72 17.66
N GLU A 64 -10.73 18.04 17.63
CA GLU A 64 -9.46 18.73 17.34
C GLU A 64 -8.41 18.59 18.45
N TYR A 65 -8.81 18.23 19.67
CA TYR A 65 -7.86 17.98 20.76
C TYR A 65 -7.10 16.64 20.61
N GLU A 66 -7.48 15.76 19.69
CA GLU A 66 -6.73 14.53 19.44
C GLU A 66 -5.50 14.81 18.58
N GLN A 67 -4.34 14.32 19.03
CA GLN A 67 -3.08 14.51 18.34
C GLN A 67 -3.11 13.82 16.97
N ASN A 68 -2.94 14.62 15.91
CA ASN A 68 -3.16 14.18 14.53
C ASN A 68 -2.02 13.34 13.92
N TRP A 69 -0.95 13.13 14.70
CA TRP A 69 0.21 12.33 14.32
C TRP A 69 0.51 11.26 15.37
N ARG A 70 0.88 10.05 14.92
CA ARG A 70 1.53 9.09 15.79
C ARG A 70 2.92 9.61 16.17
N ARG A 71 3.38 9.30 17.39
CA ARG A 71 4.74 9.67 17.85
C ARG A 71 5.85 8.92 17.11
N GLU A 72 5.50 7.88 16.35
CA GLU A 72 6.42 7.03 15.62
C GLU A 72 7.01 7.76 14.40
N LEU A 73 8.33 7.65 14.27
CA LEU A 73 9.10 8.15 13.14
C LEU A 73 9.53 6.98 12.27
N PHE A 74 9.57 7.22 10.97
CA PHE A 74 9.88 6.22 9.97
C PHE A 74 10.95 6.72 9.01
N THR A 75 11.69 5.81 8.43
CA THR A 75 12.65 6.11 7.36
C THR A 75 12.11 5.56 6.05
N VAL A 76 12.15 6.37 4.99
CA VAL A 76 11.87 5.89 3.63
C VAL A 76 13.01 4.96 3.20
N TYR A 77 12.71 3.70 2.92
CA TYR A 77 13.73 2.75 2.47
C TYR A 77 13.65 2.44 0.97
N GLU A 78 12.45 2.53 0.37
CA GLU A 78 12.24 2.24 -1.04
C GLU A 78 11.18 3.18 -1.63
N ILE A 79 11.43 3.60 -2.87
CA ILE A 79 10.51 4.41 -3.68
C ILE A 79 10.09 3.56 -4.87
N VAL A 80 8.80 3.21 -4.93
CA VAL A 80 8.26 2.39 -6.00
C VAL A 80 7.59 3.30 -7.04
N GLN A 81 8.20 3.40 -8.20
CA GLN A 81 7.68 4.18 -9.32
C GLN A 81 6.65 3.34 -10.10
N ARG A 82 5.36 3.61 -9.87
CA ARG A 82 4.24 3.10 -10.68
C ARG A 82 3.56 4.28 -11.39
N ILE A 83 2.30 4.11 -11.81
CA ILE A 83 1.44 5.22 -12.27
C ILE A 83 1.38 6.32 -11.20
N LEU A 84 1.28 5.91 -9.93
CA LEU A 84 1.44 6.78 -8.76
C LEU A 84 2.66 6.34 -7.95
N ILE A 85 3.45 7.30 -7.49
CA ILE A 85 4.61 7.04 -6.64
C ILE A 85 4.11 6.59 -5.27
N VAL A 86 4.63 5.46 -4.81
CA VAL A 86 4.37 4.96 -3.46
C VAL A 86 5.68 4.69 -2.74
N TYR A 87 5.66 4.86 -1.43
CA TYR A 87 6.83 4.76 -0.56
C TYR A 87 6.68 3.55 0.36
N ARG A 88 7.80 2.86 0.59
CA ARG A 88 7.89 1.86 1.65
C ARG A 88 8.74 2.37 2.79
N LEU A 89 8.27 2.07 3.99
CA LEU A 89 8.78 2.64 5.22
C LEU A 89 9.33 1.54 6.13
N LYS A 90 10.36 1.90 6.88
CA LYS A 90 10.88 1.11 7.98
C LYS A 90 10.91 1.96 9.24
N TYR A 91 10.78 1.32 10.38
CA TYR A 91 11.04 1.93 11.68
C TYR A 91 12.51 2.38 11.78
N LEU A 92 12.81 3.29 12.70
CA LEU A 92 14.18 3.75 12.95
C LEU A 92 15.11 2.60 13.38
N GLN A 93 14.54 1.57 14.02
CA GLN A 93 15.24 0.35 14.44
C GLN A 93 15.55 -0.61 13.27
N GLY A 94 15.08 -0.30 12.06
CA GLY A 94 15.31 -1.10 10.85
C GLY A 94 14.22 -2.11 10.53
N GLU A 95 13.19 -2.25 11.36
CA GLU A 95 12.05 -3.14 11.07
C GLU A 95 11.17 -2.58 9.93
N GLU A 96 10.87 -3.40 8.92
CA GLU A 96 10.03 -2.99 7.80
C GLU A 96 8.54 -3.01 8.14
N ILE A 97 7.82 -2.00 7.65
CA ILE A 97 6.38 -1.90 7.85
C ILE A 97 5.65 -2.56 6.69
N LYS A 98 4.62 -3.32 7.02
CA LYS A 98 3.73 -3.90 6.02
C LYS A 98 2.87 -2.82 5.38
N GLY A 99 3.05 -2.64 4.07
CA GLY A 99 2.22 -1.75 3.26
C GLY A 99 3.03 -0.82 2.38
N THR A 100 2.32 0.03 1.64
CA THR A 100 2.86 1.09 0.80
C THR A 100 2.05 2.35 1.05
N TYR A 101 2.73 3.49 1.14
CA TYR A 101 2.12 4.77 1.49
C TYR A 101 2.21 5.77 0.35
N TYR A 102 1.18 6.60 0.21
CA TYR A 102 1.18 7.69 -0.73
C TYR A 102 1.89 8.92 -0.17
N GLU A 103 2.32 9.80 -1.06
CA GLU A 103 2.98 11.06 -0.69
C GLU A 103 2.14 11.92 0.28
N ALA A 104 0.82 12.00 0.04
CA ALA A 104 -0.08 12.83 0.84
C ALA A 104 -0.27 12.33 2.29
N GLU A 105 0.02 11.05 2.52
CA GLU A 105 -0.07 10.42 3.84
C GLU A 105 1.21 10.64 4.66
N LEU A 106 2.27 11.16 4.03
CA LEU A 106 3.58 11.31 4.62
C LEU A 106 3.96 12.77 4.85
N GLN A 107 4.53 13.04 6.01
CA GLN A 107 5.08 14.34 6.37
C GLN A 107 6.56 14.21 6.70
N LYS A 108 7.42 14.94 5.97
CA LYS A 108 8.85 14.98 6.27
C LYS A 108 9.09 15.68 7.60
N VAL A 109 9.91 15.07 8.44
CA VAL A 109 10.35 15.66 9.71
C VAL A 109 11.68 16.35 9.45
N VAL A 110 11.71 17.65 9.65
CA VAL A 110 12.96 18.41 9.71
C VAL A 110 13.39 18.37 11.16
N ASP A 111 14.61 17.88 11.43
CA ASP A 111 15.18 17.98 12.77
C ASP A 111 15.53 19.45 12.99
N SER A 112 14.60 20.19 13.58
CA SER A 112 14.85 21.56 14.04
C SER A 112 15.74 21.42 15.27
N GLY A 113 17.05 21.39 15.05
CA GLY A 113 18.09 21.23 16.07
C GLY A 113 18.03 22.34 17.13
N PHE A 114 17.18 22.13 18.13
CA PHE A 114 17.13 22.87 19.38
C PHE A 114 17.65 21.99 20.51
#